data_AF-A0A3D0TW14-F1
#
_entry.id   AF-A0A3D0TW14-F1
#
_cell.length_a   1.000
_cell.length_b   1.000
_cell.length_c   1.000
_cell.angle_alpha   90.00
_cell.angle_beta   90.00
_cell.angle_gamma   90.00
#
_symmetry.space_group_name_H-M   'P 1'
#
loop_
_entity.id
_entity.type
_entity.pdbx_description
1 polymer ?
#
loop_
_entity_poly.entity_id
_entity_poly.type
_entity_poly.pdbx_seq_one_letter_code
_entity_poly.pdbx_strand_id
1 'polypeptide(L)' 'MRVGPAEPDDRCGDVVVDTAKSKAALERWLEMTRPAPGPHGLRRPLWLSRPGKPAAGAYRLD' A
#
# COMPACT_ATOMS: atom_id res chain seq x y z
N MET A 1 -8.52 -12.82 18.11
CA MET A 1 -7.47 -11.97 18.70
C MET A 1 -8.11 -10.64 19.09
N ARG A 2 -8.13 -10.28 20.38
CA ARG A 2 -8.58 -8.96 20.84
C ARG A 2 -7.36 -8.05 20.96
N VAL A 3 -7.48 -6.82 20.47
CA VAL A 3 -6.46 -5.78 20.68
C VAL A 3 -6.86 -5.00 21.93
N GLY A 4 -5.92 -4.81 22.86
CA GLY A 4 -6.12 -4.10 24.12
C GLY A 4 -4.83 -3.42 24.59
N PRO A 5 -4.85 -2.73 25.74
CA PRO A 5 -3.65 -2.20 26.37
C PRO A 5 -2.61 -3.31 26.64
N ALA A 6 -1.33 -2.95 26.70
CA ALA A 6 -0.29 -3.88 27.11
C ALA A 6 -0.41 -4.20 28.60
N GLU A 7 -0.37 -5.47 28.96
CA GLU A 7 -0.35 -5.95 30.34
C GLU A 7 1.08 -5.89 30.92
N PRO A 8 1.25 -5.92 32.26
CA PRO A 8 2.57 -5.79 32.90
C PRO A 8 3.62 -6.82 32.47
N ASP A 9 3.19 -8.00 32.01
CA ASP A 9 4.07 -9.08 31.55
C ASP A 9 4.33 -9.06 30.02
N ASP A 10 3.65 -8.18 29.27
CA ASP A 10 3.88 -8.03 27.84
C ASP A 10 5.26 -7.40 27.60
N ARG A 11 6.07 -8.04 26.76
CA ARG A 11 7.38 -7.53 26.35
C ARG A 11 7.30 -6.89 24.97
N CYS A 12 8.07 -5.83 24.79
CA CYS A 12 8.25 -5.22 23.49
C CYS A 12 8.81 -6.27 22.51
N GLY A 13 8.09 -6.54 21.43
CA GLY A 13 8.47 -7.55 20.42
C GLY A 13 7.79 -8.92 20.58
N ASP A 14 6.89 -9.11 21.55
CA ASP A 14 6.10 -10.35 21.65
C ASP A 14 5.14 -10.56 20.46
N VAL A 15 4.82 -9.48 19.73
CA VAL A 15 4.07 -9.56 18.48
C VAL A 15 5.05 -9.71 17.31
N VAL A 16 5.12 -10.92 16.77
CA VAL A 16 5.90 -11.22 15.57
C VAL A 16 4.96 -11.44 14.39
N VAL A 17 5.28 -10.82 13.24
CA VAL A 17 4.56 -11.02 11.99
C VAL A 17 5.27 -12.04 11.11
N ASP A 18 4.49 -12.90 10.47
CA ASP A 18 4.98 -13.78 9.42
C ASP A 18 5.00 -12.99 8.10
N THR A 19 6.20 -12.58 7.69
CA THR A 19 6.40 -11.76 6.49
C THR A 19 6.06 -12.50 5.19
N ALA A 20 6.14 -13.84 5.18
CA ALA A 20 5.73 -14.65 4.03
C ALA A 20 4.21 -14.60 3.86
N LYS A 21 3.45 -14.70 4.96
CA LYS A 21 1.98 -14.53 4.93
C LYS A 21 1.58 -13.12 4.50
N SER A 22 2.28 -12.08 4.98
CA SER A 22 2.03 -10.70 4.54
C SER A 22 2.27 -10.52 3.04
N LYS A 23 3.34 -11.12 2.50
CA LYS A 23 3.63 -11.10 1.06
C LYS A 23 2.57 -11.83 0.25
N ALA A 24 2.13 -13.01 0.68
CA ALA A 24 1.08 -13.76 -0.01
C ALA A 24 -0.26 -12.99 -0.06
N ALA A 25 -0.61 -12.27 1.01
CA ALA A 25 -1.78 -11.40 1.02
C ALA A 25 -1.64 -10.22 0.04
N LEU A 26 -0.46 -9.59 -0.02
CA LEU A 26 -0.15 -8.53 -0.99
C LEU A 26 -0.29 -9.04 -2.44
N GLU A 27 0.28 -10.20 -2.75
CA GLU A 27 0.22 -10.81 -4.09
C GLU A 27 -1.24 -11.10 -4.48
N ARG A 28 -2.03 -11.68 -3.57
CA ARG A 28 -3.46 -11.92 -3.80
C ARG A 28 -4.24 -10.64 -4.05
N TRP A 29 -3.91 -9.55 -3.35
CA TRP A 29 -4.54 -8.26 -3.61
C TRP A 29 -4.11 -7.69 -4.96
N LEU A 30 -2.83 -7.81 -5.33
CA LEU A 30 -2.33 -7.33 -6.62
C LEU A 30 -3.06 -7.97 -7.80
N GLU A 31 -3.38 -9.27 -7.73
CA GLU A 31 -4.19 -9.99 -8.73
C GLU A 31 -5.57 -9.34 -8.97
N MET A 32 -6.12 -8.66 -7.97
CA MET A 32 -7.42 -8.00 -8.05
C MET A 32 -7.35 -6.56 -8.58
N THR A 33 -6.13 -6.02 -8.74
CA THR A 33 -5.91 -4.63 -9.16
C THR A 33 -5.54 -4.52 -10.64
N ARG A 34 -5.67 -3.31 -11.19
CA ARG A 34 -5.19 -3.02 -12.55
C ARG A 34 -3.77 -2.47 -12.46
N PRO A 35 -2.80 -3.02 -13.21
CA PRO A 35 -1.45 -2.50 -13.24
C PRO A 35 -1.43 -1.11 -13.90
N ALA A 36 -0.38 -0.34 -13.63
CA ALA A 36 -0.08 0.87 -14.39
C ALA A 36 0.54 0.51 -15.76
N PRO A 37 0.43 1.37 -16.78
CA PRO A 37 -0.25 2.67 -16.80
C PRO A 37 -1.78 2.55 -16.78
N GLY A 38 -2.43 3.53 -16.18
CA GLY A 38 -3.86 3.73 -16.31
C GLY A 38 -4.24 4.33 -17.68
N PRO A 39 -5.51 4.73 -17.85
CA PRO A 39 -5.97 5.42 -19.06
C PRO A 39 -5.06 6.59 -19.45
N HIS A 40 -4.88 6.80 -20.77
CA HIS A 40 -4.01 7.82 -21.34
C HIS A 40 -2.50 7.67 -21.02
N GLY A 41 -2.04 6.47 -20.62
CA GLY A 41 -0.62 6.21 -20.41
C GLY A 41 -0.06 6.80 -19.11
N LEU A 42 -0.93 7.16 -18.16
CA LEU A 42 -0.54 7.85 -16.94
C LEU A 42 -0.37 6.87 -15.77
N ARG A 43 0.69 7.05 -14.96
CA ARG A 43 0.91 6.32 -13.70
C ARG A 43 -0.24 6.53 -12.70
N ARG A 44 -0.87 7.71 -12.72
CA ARG A 44 -1.99 8.09 -11.87
C ARG A 44 -2.96 9.02 -12.62
N PRO A 45 -4.26 9.03 -12.28
CA PRO A 45 -5.21 9.96 -12.87
C PRO A 45 -4.97 11.42 -12.46
N LEU A 46 -5.21 12.36 -13.38
CA LEU A 46 -5.00 13.81 -13.14
C LEU A 46 -6.07 14.43 -12.23
N TRP A 47 -7.24 13.79 -12.09
CA TRP A 47 -8.34 14.27 -11.25
C TRP A 47 -8.13 14.01 -9.76
N LEU A 48 -7.18 13.15 -9.39
CA LEU A 48 -6.90 12.83 -7.99
C LEU A 48 -6.13 13.99 -7.33
N SER A 49 -6.75 14.68 -6.39
CA SER A 49 -6.14 15.78 -5.62
C SER A 49 -5.02 15.28 -4.69
N ARG A 50 -3.97 16.10 -4.55
CA ARG A 50 -2.76 15.79 -3.78
C ARG A 50 -2.16 17.10 -3.24
N PRO A 51 -1.64 17.15 -2.00
CA PRO A 51 -0.70 18.20 -1.61
C PRO A 51 0.52 18.17 -2.54
N GLY A 52 0.94 19.33 -3.04
CA GLY A 52 2.10 19.42 -3.95
C GLY A 52 1.88 18.73 -5.31
N LYS A 53 0.71 18.91 -5.94
CA LYS A 53 0.37 18.30 -7.23
C LYS A 53 1.46 18.56 -8.29
N PRO A 54 2.16 17.53 -8.78
CA PRO A 54 3.17 17.70 -9.84
C PRO A 54 2.58 18.23 -11.15
N ALA A 55 3.45 18.74 -12.02
CA ALA A 55 3.08 19.07 -13.39
C ALA A 55 2.58 17.83 -14.15
N ALA A 56 1.66 18.01 -15.11
CA ALA A 56 1.00 16.91 -15.81
C ALA A 56 1.97 15.92 -16.49
N GLY A 57 3.12 16.40 -16.97
CA GLY A 57 4.16 15.55 -17.58
C GLY A 57 4.75 14.52 -16.62
N ALA A 58 4.86 14.83 -15.33
CA ALA A 58 5.43 13.94 -14.31
C ALA A 58 4.57 12.69 -14.02
N TYR A 59 3.37 12.61 -14.60
CA TYR A 59 2.50 11.45 -14.49
C TYR A 59 2.70 10.42 -15.60
N ARG A 60 3.47 10.73 -16.65
CA ARG A 60 3.77 9.77 -17.72
C ARG A 60 4.76 8.71 -17.20
N LEU A 61 4.55 7.47 -17.64
CA LEU A 61 5.54 6.41 -17.56
C LEU A 61 6.26 6.44 -18.90
N ASP A 62 7.51 6.86 -18.92
CA ASP A 62 8.39 6.70 -20.09
C ASP A 62 8.70 5.21 -20.33
#